data_AF-A0AA45WT48-F1
#
_entry.id   AF-A0AA45WT48-F1
#
_cell.length_a   1.000
_cell.length_b   1.000
_cell.length_c   1.000
_cell.angle_alpha   90.00
_cell.angle_beta   90.00
_cell.angle_gamma   90.00
#
_symmetry.space_group_name_H-M   'P 1'
#
loop_
_entity.id
_entity.type
_entity.pdbx_description
1 polymer ?
#
loop_
_entity_poly.entity_id
_entity_poly.type
_entity_poly.pdbx_seq_one_letter_code
_entity_poly.pdbx_strand_id
1 'polypeptide(L)' 'MIAISACLMGIPCRYNATAANCSGLQFLSIDHPLLVFCPEVMGGAAYSP' A
#
# COMPACT_ATOMS: atom_id res chain seq x y z
N MET A 1 -11.06 1.77 -12.11
CA MET A 1 -10.62 1.39 -10.75
C MET A 1 -9.15 0.99 -10.86
N ILE A 2 -8.29 1.59 -10.04
CA ILE A 2 -6.84 1.38 -10.11
C ILE A 2 -6.42 0.69 -8.81
N ALA A 3 -5.67 -0.41 -8.94
CA ALA A 3 -5.07 -1.10 -7.80
C ALA A 3 -3.68 -0.54 -7.54
N ILE A 4 -3.40 -0.21 -6.28
CA ILE A 4 -2.16 0.44 -5.85
C ILE A 4 -1.56 -0.35 -4.69
N SER A 5 -0.24 -0.50 -4.71
CA SER A 5 0.49 -1.13 -3.61
C SER A 5 0.25 -0.41 -2.29
N ALA A 6 -0.20 -1.15 -1.28
CA ALA A 6 -0.54 -0.65 0.06
C ALA A 6 0.57 0.18 0.71
N CYS A 7 1.83 -0.21 0.49
CA CYS A 7 2.98 0.52 1.02
C CYS A 7 3.11 1.95 0.48
N LEU A 8 2.57 2.24 -0.70
CA LEU A 8 2.53 3.58 -1.28
C LEU A 8 1.49 4.49 -0.62
N MET A 9 0.48 3.90 0.02
CA MET A 9 -0.58 4.59 0.76
C MET A 9 -0.27 4.73 2.25
N GLY A 10 0.97 4.47 2.67
CA GLY A 10 1.41 4.62 4.06
C GLY A 10 1.18 3.38 4.93
N ILE A 11 0.69 2.27 4.38
CA ILE A 11 0.54 1.02 5.14
C ILE A 11 1.94 0.39 5.33
N PRO A 12 2.37 0.09 6.57
CA PRO A 12 3.73 -0.39 6.86
C PRO A 12 3.89 -1.89 6.55
N CYS A 13 3.57 -2.29 5.32
CA CYS A 13 3.51 -3.69 4.87
C CYS A 13 4.73 -4.15 4.06
N ARG A 14 5.81 -3.36 4.01
CA ARG A 14 7.06 -3.82 3.39
C ARG A 14 7.69 -4.91 4.26
N TYR A 15 8.59 -5.68 3.65
CA TYR A 15 9.41 -6.70 4.32
C TYR A 15 10.18 -6.21 5.57
N ASN A 16 10.42 -4.90 5.70
CA ASN A 16 11.09 -4.27 6.84
C ASN A 16 10.13 -3.51 7.77
N ALA A 17 8.84 -3.83 7.72
CA ALA A 17 7.79 -3.19 8.51
C ALA A 17 7.67 -1.67 8.34
N THR A 18 8.12 -1.12 7.21
CA THR A 18 7.95 0.30 6.87
C THR A 18 7.01 0.51 5.69
N ALA A 19 6.66 1.77 5.42
CA ALA A 19 5.90 2.19 4.26
C ALA A 19 6.80 2.98 3.27
N ALA A 20 6.39 3.02 2.00
CA ALA A 20 7.04 3.80 0.95
C ALA A 20 6.07 4.87 0.43
N ASN A 21 5.66 5.76 1.34
CA ASN A 21 4.57 6.70 1.10
C ASN A 21 4.79 7.55 -0.18
N CYS A 22 3.77 7.63 -1.03
CA CYS A 22 3.75 8.46 -2.24
C CYS A 22 2.68 9.54 -2.10
N SER A 23 3.11 10.78 -1.87
CA SER A 23 2.20 11.92 -1.67
C SER A 23 1.27 12.18 -2.87
N GLY A 24 1.72 11.91 -4.11
CA GLY A 24 0.88 12.06 -5.30
C GLY A 24 -0.36 11.15 -5.31
N LEU A 25 -0.28 9.97 -4.69
CA LEU A 25 -1.40 9.03 -4.62
C LEU A 25 -2.45 9.43 -3.58
N GLN A 26 -2.08 10.19 -2.55
CA GLN A 26 -3.05 10.76 -1.62
C GLN A 26 -3.99 11.74 -2.34
N PHE A 27 -3.45 12.62 -3.18
CA PHE A 27 -4.28 13.54 -3.97
C PHE A 27 -5.16 12.79 -4.97
N LEU A 28 -4.62 11.77 -5.65
CA LEU A 28 -5.39 10.95 -6.59
C LEU A 28 -6.59 10.27 -5.93
N SER A 29 -6.45 9.84 -4.67
CA SER A 29 -7.50 9.14 -3.93
C SER A 29 -8.74 9.99 -3.61
N ILE A 30 -8.64 11.32 -3.71
CA ILE A 30 -9.75 12.25 -3.48
C ILE A 30 -10.80 12.11 -4.59
N ASP A 31 -10.35 12.04 -5.84
CA ASP A 31 -11.23 12.06 -7.02
C ASP A 31 -11.38 10.67 -7.67
N HIS A 32 -10.49 9.72 -7.35
CA HIS A 32 -10.48 8.39 -7.94
C HIS A 32 -10.45 7.30 -6.86
N PRO A 33 -11.46 6.41 -6.80
CA PRO A 33 -11.41 5.28 -5.89
C PRO A 33 -10.26 4.33 -6.24
N LEU A 34 -9.38 4.12 -5.27
CA LEU A 34 -8.20 3.25 -5.37
C LEU A 34 -8.44 1.96 -4.59
N LEU A 35 -8.07 0.82 -5.18
CA LEU A 35 -7.98 -0.45 -4.46
C LEU A 35 -6.58 -0.56 -3.85
N VAL A 36 -6.50 -0.49 -2.54
CA VAL A 36 -5.24 -0.60 -1.80
C VAL A 36 -4.98 -2.08 -1.51
N PHE A 37 -3.86 -2.63 -1.98
CA PHE A 37 -3.56 -4.06 -1.79
C PHE A 37 -2.06 -4.34 -1.63
N CYS A 38 -1.73 -5.40 -0.89
CA CYS A 38 -0.36 -5.91 -0.76
C CYS A 38 -0.36 -7.40 -1.11
N PRO A 39 0.24 -7.80 -2.25
CA PRO A 39 0.29 -9.21 -2.65
C PRO A 39 0.95 -10.10 -1.61
N GLU A 40 2.01 -9.63 -0.97
CA GLU A 40 2.78 -10.37 0.03
C GLU A 40 1.91 -10.72 1.24
N VAL A 41 1.27 -9.71 1.85
CA VAL A 41 0.39 -9.91 3.02
C VAL A 41 -0.82 -10.77 2.66
N MET A 42 -1.47 -10.52 1.52
CA MET A 42 -2.61 -11.33 1.07
C MET A 42 -2.21 -12.76 0.69
N GLY A 43 -0.97 -12.96 0.25
CA GLY A 43 -0.37 -14.26 -0.02
C GLY A 43 0.11 -14.99 1.22
N GLY A 44 -0.08 -14.43 2.43
CA GLY A 44 0.30 -15.06 3.69
C GLY A 44 1.78 -14.87 4.06
N ALA A 45 2.51 -14.00 3.35
CA ALA A 45 3.85 -13.62 3.77
C ALA A 45 3.75 -12.74 5.02
N ALA A 46 4.17 -13.28 6.16
CA ALA A 46 4.32 -12.53 7.38
C ALA A 46 5.69 -11.84 7.38
N TYR A 47 5.72 -10.53 7.62
CA TYR A 47 6.92 -9.82 8.01
C TYR A 47 6.89 -9.65 9.54
N SER A 48 8.01 -9.92 10.19
CA SER A 48 8.21 -9.56 11.59
C SER A 48 8.62 -8.09 11.65
N PRO A 49 8.07 -7.27 12.56
CA PRO A 49 8.70 -6.01 12.93
C PRO A 49 10.13 -6.23 13.44
#